data_AF-A0A7X3XCZ8-F1
#
_entry.id   AF-A0A7X3XCZ8-F1
#
_cell.length_a   1.000
_cell.length_b   1.000
_cell.length_c   1.000
_cell.angle_alpha   90.00
_cell.angle_beta   90.00
_cell.angle_gamma   90.00
#
_symmetry.space_group_name_H-M   'P 1'
#
loop_
_entity.id
_entity.type
_entity.pdbx_description
1 polymer ?
#
loop_
_entity_poly.entity_id
_entity_poly.type
_entity_poly.pdbx_seq_one_letter_code
_entity_poly.pdbx_strand_id
1 'polypeptide(L)'
;MKTYRNALAEQGLPLTRWAREHIEMRLGFARRHRRQLARVAPLLESLNIRWLPWMEKVTLYYYYPEKLARSPDWVRELGEILVACEQLEAYSNRRRGTDYYVRSQESFHEAFCYLDSLKRQGRLRTRVIKAVRQLTASGNFDSILKAARGGTLSRSEQQFLRSLQ
;
A
#
# COMPACT_ATOMS: atom_id res chain seq x y z
N MET A 1 14.42 1.83 -19.49
CA MET A 1 15.79 2.13 -19.00
C MET A 1 16.61 3.01 -19.93
N LYS A 2 16.51 2.91 -21.28
CA LYS A 2 17.27 3.80 -22.19
C LYS A 2 17.10 5.29 -21.87
N THR A 3 15.87 5.72 -21.55
CA THR A 3 15.49 7.13 -21.33
C THR A 3 16.08 7.78 -20.08
N TYR A 4 16.40 7.02 -19.02
CA TYR A 4 16.90 7.57 -17.74
C TYR A 4 18.37 7.24 -17.47
N ARG A 5 19.04 6.60 -18.43
CA ARG A 5 20.41 6.11 -18.25
C ARG A 5 21.38 7.26 -17.96
N ASN A 6 21.25 8.35 -18.71
CA ASN A 6 22.17 9.49 -18.62
C ASN A 6 21.94 10.29 -17.34
N ALA A 7 20.68 10.58 -17.00
CA ALA A 7 20.32 11.28 -15.76
C ALA A 7 20.78 10.53 -14.49
N LEU A 8 20.72 9.18 -14.49
CA LEU A 8 21.20 8.38 -13.35
C LEU A 8 22.74 8.36 -13.27
N ALA A 9 23.43 8.34 -14.41
CA ALA A 9 24.88 8.40 -14.46
C ALA A 9 25.41 9.77 -13.99
N GLU A 10 24.74 10.86 -14.38
CA GLU A 10 25.05 12.23 -13.95
C GLU A 10 24.85 12.43 -12.43
N GLN A 11 23.95 11.66 -11.81
CA GLN A 11 23.77 11.64 -10.35
C GLN A 11 24.75 10.70 -9.62
N GLY A 12 25.77 10.17 -10.32
CA GLY A 12 26.78 9.29 -9.73
C GLY A 12 26.25 7.91 -9.33
N LEU A 13 25.10 7.49 -9.86
CA LEU A 13 24.51 6.17 -9.59
C LEU A 13 24.88 5.20 -10.72
N PRO A 14 25.97 4.42 -10.59
CA PRO A 14 26.36 3.47 -11.62
C PRO A 14 25.24 2.45 -11.84
N LEU A 15 24.81 2.32 -13.10
CA LEU A 15 23.78 1.37 -13.53
C LEU A 15 24.32 -0.06 -13.62
N THR A 16 24.79 -0.56 -12.46
CA THR A 16 25.19 -1.94 -12.24
C THR A 16 24.01 -2.89 -12.50
N ARG A 17 24.29 -4.17 -12.70
CA ARG A 17 23.25 -5.19 -12.88
C ARG A 17 22.24 -5.18 -11.73
N TRP A 18 22.72 -5.09 -10.50
CA TRP A 18 21.89 -5.04 -9.30
C TRP A 18 21.01 -3.78 -9.22
N ALA A 19 21.55 -2.62 -9.61
CA ALA A 19 20.76 -1.38 -9.69
C ALA A 19 19.65 -1.48 -10.75
N ARG A 20 19.92 -2.11 -11.90
CA ARG A 20 18.89 -2.34 -12.93
C ARG A 20 17.80 -3.28 -12.44
N GLU A 21 18.16 -4.34 -11.73
CA GLU A 21 17.20 -5.27 -11.14
C GLU A 21 16.30 -4.58 -10.12
N HIS A 22 16.86 -3.71 -9.25
CA HIS A 22 16.09 -2.90 -8.31
C HIS A 22 15.15 -1.90 -9.01
N ILE A 23 15.64 -1.22 -10.04
CA ILE A 23 14.83 -0.29 -10.82
C ILE A 23 13.70 -1.02 -11.53
N GLU A 24 13.95 -2.19 -12.13
CA GLU A 24 12.92 -3.01 -12.77
C GLU A 24 11.92 -3.58 -11.77
N MET A 25 12.35 -3.89 -10.54
CA MET A 25 11.44 -4.30 -9.47
C MET A 25 10.39 -3.21 -9.19
N ARG A 26 10.79 -1.94 -9.09
CA ARG A 26 9.88 -0.83 -8.76
C ARG A 26 9.19 -0.19 -9.97
N LEU A 27 9.91 0.08 -11.06
CA LEU A 27 9.38 0.76 -12.25
C LEU A 27 8.80 -0.21 -13.30
N GLY A 28 9.12 -1.50 -13.20
CA GLY A 28 8.57 -2.54 -14.07
C GLY A 28 7.22 -3.07 -13.58
N PHE A 29 6.78 -2.70 -12.37
CA PHE A 29 5.58 -3.26 -11.75
C PHE A 29 4.33 -3.04 -12.61
N ALA A 30 4.10 -1.83 -13.12
CA ALA A 30 2.95 -1.56 -13.98
C ALA A 30 2.90 -2.47 -15.23
N ARG A 31 4.05 -2.76 -15.84
CA ARG A 31 4.11 -3.66 -17.01
C ARG A 31 3.83 -5.11 -16.61
N ARG A 32 4.39 -5.58 -15.50
CA ARG A 32 4.13 -6.94 -15.00
C ARG A 32 2.66 -7.11 -14.61
N HIS A 33 2.09 -6.13 -13.90
CA HIS A 33 0.68 -6.07 -13.54
C HIS A 33 -0.23 -6.20 -14.77
N ARG A 34 0.02 -5.41 -15.83
CA ARG A 34 -0.74 -5.53 -17.09
C ARG A 34 -0.66 -6.90 -17.73
N ARG A 35 0.51 -7.54 -17.75
CA ARG A 35 0.64 -8.91 -18.28
C ARG A 35 -0.17 -9.91 -17.46
N GLN A 36 -0.21 -9.77 -16.14
CA GLN A 36 -1.04 -10.62 -15.29
C GLN A 36 -2.52 -10.35 -15.51
N LEU A 37 -2.93 -9.07 -15.60
CA LEU A 37 -4.31 -8.70 -15.94
C LEU A 37 -4.77 -9.33 -17.26
N ALA A 38 -3.94 -9.27 -18.32
CA ALA A 38 -4.26 -9.89 -19.60
C ALA A 38 -4.47 -11.41 -19.49
N ARG A 39 -3.76 -12.09 -18.59
CA ARG A 39 -3.91 -13.53 -18.35
C ARG A 39 -5.19 -13.86 -17.57
N VAL A 40 -5.60 -13.01 -16.64
CA VAL A 40 -6.80 -13.24 -15.81
C VAL A 40 -8.07 -12.62 -16.40
N ALA A 41 -7.96 -11.80 -17.44
CA ALA A 41 -9.11 -11.15 -18.08
C ALA A 41 -10.23 -12.14 -18.46
N PRO A 42 -9.95 -13.32 -19.06
CA PRO A 42 -11.02 -14.28 -19.37
C PRO A 42 -11.74 -14.82 -18.12
N LEU A 43 -11.03 -14.95 -17.00
CA LEU A 43 -11.63 -15.36 -15.72
C LEU A 43 -12.48 -14.25 -15.10
N LEU A 44 -12.04 -13.00 -15.21
CA LEU A 44 -12.87 -11.88 -14.76
C LEU A 44 -14.17 -11.80 -15.57
N GLU A 45 -14.08 -12.01 -16.87
CA GLU A 45 -15.24 -12.07 -17.76
C GLU A 45 -16.19 -13.22 -17.40
N SER A 46 -15.67 -14.43 -17.13
CA SER A 46 -16.52 -15.56 -16.72
C SER A 46 -17.22 -15.34 -15.37
N LEU A 47 -16.68 -14.48 -14.52
CA LEU A 47 -17.29 -14.04 -13.27
C LEU A 47 -18.20 -12.80 -13.42
N ASN A 48 -18.49 -12.34 -14.65
CA ASN A 48 -19.21 -11.11 -14.94
C ASN A 48 -18.57 -9.83 -14.33
N ILE A 49 -17.25 -9.86 -14.12
CA ILE A 49 -16.48 -8.73 -13.60
C ILE A 49 -15.90 -7.95 -14.79
N ARG A 50 -16.46 -6.78 -15.05
CA ARG A 50 -15.90 -5.85 -16.04
C ARG A 50 -14.72 -5.08 -15.45
N TRP A 51 -13.51 -5.41 -15.88
CA TRP A 51 -12.32 -4.64 -15.51
C TRP A 51 -12.27 -3.30 -16.25
N LEU A 52 -12.14 -2.20 -15.51
CA LEU A 52 -12.12 -0.84 -16.06
C LEU A 52 -10.74 -0.17 -15.88
N PRO A 53 -10.35 0.77 -16.75
CA PRO A 53 -9.03 1.42 -16.66
C PRO A 53 -8.73 2.10 -15.32
N TRP A 54 -9.76 2.59 -14.62
CA TRP A 54 -9.57 3.20 -13.31
C TRP A 54 -9.22 2.18 -12.23
N MET A 55 -9.67 0.91 -12.34
CA MET A 55 -9.35 -0.17 -11.40
C MET A 55 -7.85 -0.48 -11.43
N GLU A 56 -7.26 -0.53 -12.63
CA GLU A 56 -5.81 -0.66 -12.79
C GLU A 56 -5.06 0.51 -12.14
N LYS A 57 -5.54 1.74 -12.31
CA LYS A 57 -4.88 2.90 -11.68
C LYS A 57 -4.95 2.84 -10.16
N VAL A 58 -6.04 2.32 -9.59
CA VAL A 58 -6.20 2.09 -8.15
C VAL A 58 -5.18 1.06 -7.66
N THR A 59 -5.05 -0.10 -8.31
CA THR A 59 -4.07 -1.13 -7.90
C THR A 59 -2.62 -0.67 -8.04
N LEU A 60 -2.35 0.27 -8.94
CA LEU A 60 -1.03 0.87 -9.14
C LEU A 60 -0.70 2.02 -8.17
N TYR A 61 -1.66 2.50 -7.38
CA TYR A 61 -1.51 3.73 -6.58
C TYR A 61 -0.35 3.67 -5.59
N TYR A 62 -0.07 2.50 -5.01
CA TYR A 62 1.03 2.32 -4.07
C TYR A 62 2.40 2.67 -4.67
N TYR A 63 2.61 2.38 -5.96
CA TYR A 63 3.89 2.64 -6.64
C TYR A 63 3.85 3.89 -7.53
N TYR A 64 2.66 4.28 -8.00
CA TYR A 64 2.48 5.33 -9.01
C TYR A 64 1.31 6.27 -8.65
N PRO A 65 1.40 6.99 -7.52
CA PRO A 65 0.31 7.85 -7.05
C PRO A 65 -0.07 8.95 -8.06
N GLU A 66 0.88 9.39 -8.88
CA GLU A 66 0.68 10.38 -9.94
C GLU A 66 -0.33 9.93 -11.00
N LYS A 67 -0.54 8.62 -11.18
CA LYS A 67 -1.52 8.10 -12.15
C LYS A 67 -2.97 8.43 -11.80
N LEU A 68 -3.24 8.77 -10.53
CA LEU A 68 -4.56 9.19 -10.05
C LEU A 68 -4.70 10.70 -9.88
N ALA A 69 -3.67 11.50 -10.18
CA ALA A 69 -3.71 12.95 -9.95
C ALA A 69 -4.83 13.68 -10.72
N ARG A 70 -5.26 13.13 -11.87
CA ARG A 70 -6.35 13.65 -12.71
C ARG A 70 -7.59 12.74 -12.74
N SER A 71 -7.64 11.74 -11.88
CA SER A 71 -8.81 10.85 -11.79
C SER A 71 -9.91 11.51 -10.96
N PRO A 72 -11.18 11.08 -11.11
CA PRO A 72 -12.25 11.49 -10.21
C PRO A 72 -11.89 11.24 -8.74
N ASP A 73 -12.39 12.09 -7.85
CA ASP A 73 -12.02 12.07 -6.43
C ASP A 73 -12.29 10.73 -5.74
N TRP A 74 -13.36 10.05 -6.12
CA TRP A 74 -13.72 8.75 -5.59
C TRP A 74 -12.74 7.65 -6.03
N VAL A 75 -12.19 7.72 -7.26
CA VAL A 75 -11.17 6.77 -7.73
C VAL A 75 -9.88 6.96 -6.94
N ARG A 76 -9.47 8.22 -6.76
CA ARG A 76 -8.29 8.53 -5.94
C ARG A 76 -8.47 8.04 -4.51
N GLU A 77 -9.65 8.21 -3.94
CA GLU A 77 -9.96 7.72 -2.60
C GLU A 77 -9.87 6.20 -2.48
N LEU A 78 -10.33 5.44 -3.47
CA LEU A 78 -10.14 3.98 -3.49
C LEU A 78 -8.65 3.60 -3.46
N GLY A 79 -7.80 4.32 -4.19
CA GLY A 79 -6.34 4.12 -4.14
C GLY A 79 -5.76 4.44 -2.76
N GLU A 80 -6.18 5.56 -2.16
CA GLU A 80 -5.77 5.97 -0.82
C GLU A 80 -6.21 4.96 0.25
N ILE A 81 -7.45 4.45 0.16
CA ILE A 81 -7.97 3.40 1.05
C ILE A 81 -7.14 2.12 0.92
N LEU A 82 -6.87 1.67 -0.31
CA LEU A 82 -6.05 0.48 -0.57
C LEU A 82 -4.69 0.62 0.12
N VAL A 83 -3.99 1.74 -0.10
CA VAL A 83 -2.69 2.00 0.52
C VAL A 83 -2.80 2.08 2.05
N ALA A 84 -3.80 2.79 2.59
CA ALA A 84 -3.93 2.91 4.04
C ALA A 84 -4.15 1.54 4.71
N CYS A 85 -5.00 0.70 4.13
CA CYS A 85 -5.25 -0.65 4.62
C CYS A 85 -4.03 -1.57 4.47
N GLU A 86 -3.34 -1.53 3.33
CA GLU A 86 -2.12 -2.32 3.11
C GLU A 86 -1.02 -1.94 4.10
N GLN A 87 -0.81 -0.65 4.35
CA GLN A 87 0.21 -0.21 5.29
C GLN A 87 -0.17 -0.52 6.74
N LEU A 88 -1.45 -0.40 7.10
CA LEU A 88 -1.93 -0.83 8.41
C LEU A 88 -1.70 -2.34 8.61
N GLU A 89 -2.01 -3.17 7.62
CA GLU A 89 -1.76 -4.62 7.68
C GLU A 89 -0.25 -4.91 7.78
N ALA A 90 0.57 -4.33 6.90
CA ALA A 90 2.01 -4.57 6.86
C ALA A 90 2.72 -4.20 8.18
N TYR A 91 2.33 -3.10 8.81
CA TYR A 91 2.89 -2.66 10.09
C TYR A 91 2.24 -3.32 11.31
N SER A 92 1.19 -4.12 11.11
CA SER A 92 0.51 -4.88 12.18
C SER A 92 0.78 -6.38 12.12
N ASN A 93 1.33 -6.87 11.01
CA ASN A 93 1.47 -8.30 10.75
C ASN A 93 2.80 -8.85 11.26
N ARG A 94 2.73 -9.71 12.30
CA ARG A 94 3.92 -10.27 12.98
C ARG A 94 4.81 -11.14 12.09
N ARG A 95 4.19 -11.90 11.19
CA ARG A 95 4.93 -12.77 10.26
C ARG A 95 5.58 -11.94 9.16
N ARG A 96 4.82 -11.02 8.57
CA ARG A 96 5.33 -10.20 7.45
C ARG A 96 6.35 -9.16 7.87
N GLY A 97 6.23 -8.60 9.08
CA GLY A 97 7.24 -7.69 9.63
C GLY A 97 8.61 -8.33 9.72
N THR A 98 8.66 -9.59 10.17
CA THR A 98 9.89 -10.39 10.27
C THR A 98 10.44 -10.77 8.89
N ASP A 99 9.61 -11.32 8.01
CA ASP A 99 10.06 -11.91 6.74
C ASP A 99 10.40 -10.89 5.64
N TYR A 100 9.65 -9.78 5.54
CA TYR A 100 9.77 -8.82 4.42
C TYR A 100 10.46 -7.52 4.80
N TYR A 101 10.35 -7.10 6.06
CA TYR A 101 10.83 -5.79 6.51
C TYR A 101 11.98 -5.89 7.52
N VAL A 102 12.41 -7.11 7.90
CA VAL A 102 13.43 -7.38 8.91
C VAL A 102 13.17 -6.56 10.18
N ARG A 103 11.90 -6.49 10.58
CA ARG A 103 11.46 -5.79 11.79
C ARG A 103 11.33 -6.81 12.91
N SER A 104 11.81 -6.41 14.09
CA SER A 104 11.77 -7.25 15.29
C SER A 104 10.52 -7.02 16.15
N GLN A 105 9.82 -5.89 15.97
CA GLN A 105 8.60 -5.56 16.71
C GLN A 105 7.63 -4.77 15.83
N GLU A 106 6.44 -5.29 15.60
CA GLU A 106 5.37 -4.55 14.96
C GLU A 106 4.58 -3.77 16.03
N SER A 107 4.21 -2.54 15.72
CA SER A 107 3.55 -1.63 16.65
C SER A 107 2.41 -0.90 15.94
N PHE A 108 1.20 -0.97 16.51
CA PHE A 108 0.08 -0.18 16.01
C PHE A 108 0.37 1.31 16.04
N HIS A 109 1.11 1.78 17.06
CA HIS A 109 1.55 3.17 17.12
C HIS A 109 2.39 3.53 15.89
N GLU A 110 3.39 2.71 15.54
CA GLU A 110 4.21 2.95 14.35
C GLU A 110 3.40 2.87 13.05
N ALA A 111 2.42 1.98 12.98
CA ALA A 111 1.51 1.89 11.83
C ALA A 111 0.79 3.23 11.61
N PHE A 112 0.19 3.80 12.67
CA PHE A 112 -0.51 5.08 12.57
C PHE A 112 0.43 6.27 12.35
N CYS A 113 1.62 6.27 12.96
CA CYS A 113 2.66 7.27 12.65
C CYS A 113 3.07 7.22 11.17
N TYR A 114 3.17 6.01 10.60
CA TYR A 114 3.50 5.86 9.19
C TYR A 114 2.37 6.38 8.29
N LEU A 115 1.11 6.07 8.60
CA LEU A 115 -0.04 6.63 7.89
C LEU A 115 -0.06 8.18 7.94
N ASP A 116 0.24 8.77 9.09
CA ASP A 116 0.36 10.23 9.23
C ASP A 116 1.52 10.79 8.38
N SER A 117 2.63 10.05 8.24
CA SER A 117 3.71 10.43 7.33
C SER A 117 3.26 10.47 5.87
N LEU A 118 2.43 9.52 5.44
CA LEU A 118 1.89 9.49 4.07
C LEU A 118 0.91 10.66 3.82
N LYS A 119 0.16 11.08 4.84
CA LYS A 119 -0.63 12.31 4.75
C LYS A 119 0.24 13.55 4.58
N ARG A 120 1.31 13.69 5.36
CA ARG A 120 2.25 14.81 5.22
C ARG A 120 2.89 14.87 3.83
N GLN A 121 3.09 13.70 3.20
CA GLN A 121 3.58 13.58 1.82
C GLN A 121 2.51 13.81 0.75
N GLY A 122 1.25 14.13 1.12
CA GLY A 122 0.14 14.30 0.17
C GLY A 122 -0.35 13.00 -0.48
N ARG A 123 0.10 11.84 0.01
CA ARG A 123 -0.26 10.50 -0.51
C ARG A 123 -1.55 9.96 0.08
N LEU A 124 -1.98 10.43 1.26
CA LEU A 124 -3.26 10.10 1.87
C LEU A 124 -3.99 11.37 2.30
N ARG A 125 -5.28 11.46 2.00
CA ARG A 125 -6.09 12.58 2.49
C ARG A 125 -6.51 12.36 3.94
N THR A 126 -6.74 13.46 4.65
CA THR A 126 -7.22 13.46 6.04
C THR A 126 -8.48 12.61 6.22
N ARG A 127 -9.42 12.63 5.26
CA ARG A 127 -10.65 11.85 5.35
C ARG A 127 -10.42 10.35 5.43
N VAL A 128 -9.45 9.83 4.67
CA VAL A 128 -9.12 8.40 4.64
C VAL A 128 -8.48 7.98 5.97
N ILE A 129 -7.51 8.75 6.47
CA ILE A 129 -6.88 8.45 7.76
C ILE A 129 -7.89 8.54 8.90
N LYS A 130 -8.77 9.54 8.88
CA LYS A 130 -9.82 9.68 9.89
C LYS A 130 -10.75 8.47 9.88
N ALA A 131 -11.18 8.02 8.69
CA ALA A 131 -12.01 6.83 8.56
C ALA A 131 -11.30 5.57 9.09
N VAL A 132 -10.03 5.36 8.74
CA VAL A 132 -9.24 4.23 9.25
C VAL A 132 -9.14 4.28 10.78
N ARG A 133 -8.79 5.44 11.36
CA ARG A 133 -8.72 5.62 12.82
C ARG A 133 -10.06 5.35 13.49
N GLN A 134 -11.14 5.89 12.94
CA GLN A 134 -12.49 5.68 13.48
C GLN A 134 -12.90 4.21 13.44
N LEU A 135 -12.74 3.53 12.31
CA LEU A 135 -13.06 2.11 12.15
C LEU A 135 -12.19 1.22 13.05
N THR A 136 -10.92 1.57 13.23
CA THR A 136 -10.05 0.89 14.18
C THR A 136 -10.52 1.13 15.61
N ALA A 137 -10.83 2.37 15.98
CA ALA A 137 -11.24 2.75 17.32
C ALA A 137 -12.60 2.19 17.72
N SER A 138 -13.55 2.06 16.80
CA SER A 138 -14.84 1.40 17.03
C SER A 138 -14.75 -0.13 17.06
N GLY A 139 -13.58 -0.69 16.73
CA GLY A 139 -13.32 -2.12 16.77
C GLY A 139 -13.75 -2.89 15.51
N ASN A 140 -14.18 -2.19 14.46
CA ASN A 140 -14.55 -2.81 13.18
C ASN A 140 -13.38 -3.56 12.53
N PHE A 141 -12.14 -3.18 12.84
CA PHE A 141 -10.93 -3.87 12.35
C PHE A 141 -10.32 -4.88 13.33
N ASP A 142 -10.90 -5.08 14.52
CA ASP A 142 -10.32 -5.94 15.56
C ASP A 142 -10.03 -7.37 15.07
N SER A 143 -10.95 -7.98 14.34
CA SER A 143 -10.81 -9.35 13.84
C SER A 143 -9.61 -9.49 12.90
N ILE A 144 -9.44 -8.53 11.99
CA ILE A 144 -8.35 -8.50 11.01
C ILE A 144 -7.02 -8.17 11.69
N LEU A 145 -6.99 -7.22 12.61
CA LEU A 145 -5.77 -6.86 13.36
C LEU A 145 -5.33 -7.99 14.30
N LYS A 146 -6.28 -8.70 14.94
CA LYS A 146 -6.01 -9.93 15.70
C LYS A 146 -5.38 -10.99 14.80
N ALA A 147 -5.95 -11.23 13.63
CA ALA A 147 -5.41 -12.20 12.67
C ALA A 147 -3.98 -11.82 12.23
N ALA A 148 -3.74 -10.55 11.92
CA ALA A 148 -2.40 -10.04 11.57
C ALA A 148 -1.38 -10.23 12.73
N ARG A 149 -1.84 -10.13 13.98
CA ARG A 149 -1.04 -10.34 15.19
C ARG A 149 -0.84 -11.80 15.60
N GLY A 150 -1.38 -12.76 14.84
CA GLY A 150 -1.29 -14.18 15.18
C GLY A 150 -2.31 -14.65 16.21
N GLY A 151 -3.44 -13.95 16.34
CA GLY A 151 -4.65 -14.42 17.02
C GLY A 151 -5.08 -13.61 18.24
N THR A 152 -4.18 -12.85 18.87
CA THR A 152 -4.50 -12.10 20.09
C THR A 152 -3.96 -10.67 20.07
N LEU A 153 -4.70 -9.76 20.70
CA LEU A 153 -4.27 -8.40 21.01
C LEU A 153 -4.14 -8.28 22.52
N SER A 154 -3.01 -7.77 22.98
CA SER A 154 -2.80 -7.44 24.39
C SER A 154 -3.75 -6.32 24.85
N ARG A 155 -3.95 -6.17 26.16
CA ARG A 155 -4.78 -5.10 26.72
C ARG A 155 -4.25 -3.70 26.36
N SER A 156 -2.93 -3.51 26.37
CA SER A 156 -2.30 -2.25 26.00
C SER A 156 -2.54 -1.90 24.53
N GLU A 157 -2.44 -2.88 23.63
CA GLU A 157 -2.78 -2.68 22.22
C GLU A 157 -4.25 -2.33 22.02
N GLN A 158 -5.16 -3.05 22.68
CA GLN A 158 -6.59 -2.73 22.61
C GLN A 158 -6.87 -1.31 23.10
N GLN A 159 -6.29 -0.92 24.24
CA GLN A 159 -6.44 0.43 24.79
C GLN A 159 -5.91 1.49 23.82
N PHE A 160 -4.75 1.26 23.21
CA PHE A 160 -4.21 2.14 22.17
C PHE A 160 -5.15 2.25 20.97
N LEU A 161 -5.68 1.14 20.46
CA LEU A 161 -6.60 1.17 19.31
C LEU A 161 -7.86 1.97 19.63
N ARG A 162 -8.39 1.85 20.85
CA ARG A 162 -9.55 2.61 21.33
C ARG A 162 -9.26 4.10 21.51
N SER A 163 -8.01 4.48 21.79
CA SER A 163 -7.61 5.89 21.96
C SER A 163 -7.37 6.63 20.63
N LEU A 164 -7.62 6.01 19.47
CA LEU A 164 -7.41 6.62 18.15
C LEU A 164 -8.53 7.59 17.71
N GLN A 165 -9.56 7.79 18.54
CA GLN A 165 -10.71 8.66 18.27
C GLN A 165 -10.33 10.13 18.17
#